data_AF-A0A160V915-F1
#
_entry.id   AF-A0A160V915-F1
#
_cell.length_a   1.000
_cell.length_b   1.000
_cell.length_c   1.000
_cell.angle_alpha   90.00
_cell.angle_beta   90.00
_cell.angle_gamma   90.00
#
_symmetry.space_group_name_H-M   'P 1'
#
loop_
_entity.id
_entity.type
_entity.pdbx_description
1 polymer ?
#
loop_
_entity_poly.entity_id
_entity_poly.type
_entity_poly.pdbx_seq_one_letter_code
_entity_poly.pdbx_strand_id
1 'polypeptide(L)' 'MHVTLEATFRHRYFEHITHLYNIQRLKKAQGLPTKIEIPIEGYLALPWWDLSQP' A
#
# COMPACT_ATOMS: atom_id res chain seq x y z
N MET A 1 1.25 -27.22 4.74
CA MET A 1 0.36 -26.19 4.16
C MET A 1 1.15 -25.46 3.08
N HIS A 2 0.73 -25.52 1.82
CA HIS A 2 1.41 -24.82 0.73
C HIS A 2 0.61 -23.56 0.38
N VAL A 3 1.29 -22.43 0.17
CA VAL A 3 0.68 -21.20 -0.33
C VAL A 3 0.49 -21.36 -1.83
N THR A 4 -0.69 -21.04 -2.35
CA THR A 4 -0.95 -21.12 -3.79
C THR A 4 -0.22 -20.01 -4.54
N LEU A 5 0.00 -20.22 -5.85
CA LEU A 5 0.59 -19.20 -6.70
C LEU A 5 -0.28 -17.93 -6.76
N GLU A 6 -1.60 -18.10 -6.81
CA GLU A 6 -2.57 -17.01 -6.73
C GLU A 6 -2.43 -16.20 -5.44
N ALA A 7 -2.34 -16.88 -4.29
CA ALA A 7 -2.13 -16.22 -3.00
C ALA A 7 -0.80 -15.45 -2.96
N THR A 8 0.26 -16.02 -3.54
CA THR A 8 1.56 -15.35 -3.66
C THR A 8 1.48 -14.08 -4.50
N PHE A 9 0.79 -14.13 -5.65
CA PHE A 9 0.62 -12.95 -6.50
C PHE A 9 -0.22 -11.86 -5.83
N ARG A 10 -1.34 -12.22 -5.18
CA ARG A 10 -2.16 -11.26 -4.43
C ARG A 10 -1.38 -10.62 -3.29
N HIS A 11 -0.67 -11.42 -2.50
CA HIS A 11 0.19 -10.89 -1.42
C HIS A 11 1.20 -9.89 -1.96
N ARG A 12 1.97 -10.27 -2.99
CA ARG A 12 2.99 -9.38 -3.58
C ARG A 12 2.39 -8.11 -4.15
N TYR A 13 1.23 -8.18 -4.78
CA TYR A 13 0.51 -7.02 -5.31
C TYR A 13 0.13 -6.05 -4.18
N PHE A 14 -0.55 -6.53 -3.14
CA PHE A 14 -0.99 -5.68 -2.02
C PHE A 14 0.17 -5.13 -1.19
N GLU A 15 1.26 -5.88 -1.00
CA GLU A 15 2.50 -5.36 -0.39
C GLU A 15 3.06 -4.20 -1.22
N HIS A 16 3.11 -4.34 -2.55
CA HIS A 16 3.66 -3.31 -3.43
C HIS A 16 2.85 -2.02 -3.37
N ILE A 17 1.52 -2.13 -3.44
CA ILE A 17 0.60 -0.99 -3.32
C ILE A 17 0.79 -0.30 -1.96
N THR A 18 0.89 -1.07 -0.87
CA THR A 18 1.10 -0.55 0.49
C THR A 18 2.42 0.23 0.61
N HIS A 19 3.51 -0.31 0.07
CA HIS A 19 4.81 0.38 0.08
C HIS A 19 4.81 1.64 -0.78
N LEU A 20 4.18 1.62 -1.97
CA LEU A 20 4.07 2.80 -2.82
C LEU A 20 3.26 3.91 -2.14
N TYR A 21 2.15 3.56 -1.48
CA TYR A 21 1.37 4.51 -0.67
C TYR A 21 2.24 5.14 0.42
N ASN A 22 2.98 4.33 1.18
CA ASN A 22 3.86 4.82 2.24
C ASN A 22 4.96 5.76 1.72
N ILE A 23 5.59 5.44 0.59
CA ILE A 23 6.57 6.33 -0.06
C ILE A 23 5.92 7.66 -0.42
N GLN A 24 4.73 7.66 -1.02
CA GLN A 24 4.03 8.87 -1.41
C GLN A 24 3.62 9.71 -0.19
N ARG A 25 3.19 9.07 0.89
CA ARG A 25 2.90 9.72 2.18
C ARG A 25 4.13 10.39 2.77
N LEU A 26 5.27 9.71 2.78
CA LEU A 26 6.54 10.27 3.27
C LEU A 26 7.02 11.44 2.40
N LYS A 27 6.90 11.32 1.08
CA LYS A 27 7.20 12.42 0.15
C LYS A 27 6.34 13.64 0.45
N LYS A 28 5.02 13.46 0.68
CA LYS A 28 4.12 14.55 1.07
C LYS A 28 4.57 15.21 2.37
N ALA A 29 4.95 14.44 3.38
CA ALA A 29 5.47 14.96 4.64
C ALA A 29 6.79 15.75 4.49
N GLN A 30 7.59 15.44 3.48
CA GLN A 30 8.84 16.13 3.14
C GLN A 30 8.65 17.31 2.17
N GLY A 31 7.41 17.63 1.77
CA GLY A 31 7.14 18.67 0.76
C GLY A 31 7.54 18.28 -0.67
N LEU A 32 7.78 16.99 -0.95
CA LEU A 32 8.14 16.48 -2.27
C LEU A 32 6.88 16.16 -3.11
N PRO A 33 6.93 16.33 -4.44
CA PRO A 33 5.79 16.09 -5.30
C PRO A 33 5.43 14.59 -5.38
N THR A 34 4.15 14.28 -5.24
CA THR A 34 3.57 12.95 -5.49
C THR A 34 3.20 12.83 -6.97
N LYS A 35 3.47 11.67 -7.61
CA LYS A 35 3.26 11.51 -9.06
C LYS A 35 1.89 10.93 -9.47
N ILE A 36 1.26 10.11 -8.63
CA ILE A 36 0.01 9.41 -8.94
C ILE A 36 -0.75 9.04 -7.67
N GLU A 37 -2.07 8.93 -7.78
CA GLU A 37 -2.95 8.36 -6.75
C GLU A 37 -2.74 6.83 -6.67
N ILE A 38 -2.57 6.32 -5.46
CA ILE A 38 -2.39 4.88 -5.21
C ILE A 38 -3.75 4.31 -4.80
N PRO A 39 -4.21 3.18 -5.39
CA PRO A 39 -5.48 2.57 -5.02
C PRO A 39 -5.48 2.14 -3.55
N ILE A 40 -6.63 2.31 -2.88
CA ILE A 40 -6.87 1.81 -1.53
C ILE A 40 -7.49 0.42 -1.61
N GLU A 41 -6.64 -0.60 -1.57
CA GLU A 41 -7.03 -2.00 -1.69
C GLU A 41 -6.08 -2.91 -0.89
N GLY A 42 -6.44 -4.19 -0.77
CA GLY A 42 -5.65 -5.15 -0.01
C GLY A 42 -5.48 -4.73 1.44
N TYR A 43 -4.24 -4.65 1.90
CA TYR A 43 -3.93 -4.25 3.28
C TYR A 43 -4.40 -2.83 3.62
N LEU A 44 -4.29 -1.88 2.67
CA LEU A 44 -4.71 -0.49 2.88
C LEU A 44 -6.22 -0.33 3.09
N ALA A 45 -7.02 -1.30 2.66
CA ALA A 45 -8.48 -1.28 2.78
C ALA A 45 -8.99 -2.03 4.03
N LEU A 46 -8.09 -2.61 4.84
CA LEU A 46 -8.51 -3.29 6.07
C LEU A 46 -9.01 -2.26 7.09
N PRO A 47 -10.15 -2.49 7.77
CA PRO A 47 -10.74 -1.52 8.69
C PRO A 47 -9.85 -1.07 9.85
N TRP A 48 -8.88 -1.89 10.21
CA TRP A 48 -7.93 -1.64 11.30
C TRP A 48 -6.56 -1.14 10.81
N TRP A 49 -6.39 -0.93 9.50
CA TRP A 49 -5.14 -0.45 8.95
C TRP A 49 -5.02 1.07 9.11
N ASP A 50 -4.03 1.52 9.87
CA ASP A 50 -3.76 2.95 10.01
C ASP A 50 -3.11 3.52 8.74
N LEU A 51 -3.81 4.47 8.11
CA LEU A 51 -3.29 5.20 6.94
C LEU A 51 -2.33 6.34 7.33
N SER A 52 -2.20 6.61 8.63
CA SER A 52 -1.38 7.66 9.23
C SER A 52 -1.59 9.01 8.53
N GLN A 53 -2.84 9.33 8.23
CA GLN A 53 -3.28 10.64 7.77
C GLN A 53 -3.77 11.45 8.99
N PRO A 54 -3.50 12.77 9.04
CA PRO A 54 -4.12 13.65 10.02
C PRO A 54 -5.63 13.83 9.77
#